data_AF-A0A967LZM8-F1
#
_entry.id   AF-A0A967LZM8-F1
#
_cell.length_a   1.000
_cell.length_b   1.000
_cell.length_c   1.000
_cell.angle_alpha   90.00
_cell.angle_beta   90.00
_cell.angle_gamma   90.00
#
_symmetry.space_group_name_H-M   'P 1'
#
loop_
_entity.id
_entity.type
_entity.pdbx_description
1 polymer ?
#
loop_
_entity_poly.entity_id
_entity_poly.type
_entity_poly.pdbx_seq_one_letter_code
_entity_poly.pdbx_strand_id
1 'polypeptide(L)'
;VTLAHETNLKVADVRKLADVVYSNSDIGAAVASGSFRTMGMIVAPCSMRSAAEIANGVTSTLLTRAADVVLKERRRLVLMVRETPLHSGHLKNMLAISEMGGIIAPP
;
A
#
# COMPACT_ATOMS: atom_id res chain seq x y z
N VAL A 1 1.54 1.12 16.74
CA VAL A 1 1.27 1.83 15.46
C VAL A 1 2.55 2.52 15.06
N THR A 2 3.14 2.18 13.91
CA THR A 2 4.46 2.68 13.49
C THR A 2 4.53 4.21 13.42
N LEU A 3 3.43 4.88 13.03
CA LEU A 3 3.30 6.33 13.00
C LEU A 3 3.75 7.04 14.29
N ALA A 4 3.46 6.46 15.46
CA ALA A 4 3.79 7.06 16.76
C ALA A 4 5.29 6.95 17.12
N HIS A 5 6.04 6.09 16.42
CA HIS A 5 7.48 5.97 16.59
C HIS A 5 8.28 6.89 15.66
N GLU A 6 7.65 7.34 14.57
CA GLU A 6 8.31 8.11 13.51
C GLU A 6 7.86 9.58 13.48
N THR A 7 6.72 9.89 14.10
CA THR A 7 6.14 11.24 14.10
C THR A 7 5.53 11.59 15.45
N ASN A 8 5.40 12.88 15.72
CA ASN A 8 4.62 13.39 16.86
C ASN A 8 3.11 13.48 16.57
N LEU A 9 2.66 12.98 15.41
CA LEU A 9 1.26 13.06 14.97
C LEU A 9 0.45 11.90 15.54
N LYS A 10 -0.79 12.18 15.95
CA LYS A 10 -1.77 11.12 16.24
C LYS A 10 -2.46 10.70 14.95
N VAL A 11 -3.04 9.49 14.94
CA VAL A 11 -3.85 8.99 13.81
C VAL A 11 -4.99 9.96 13.47
N ALA A 12 -5.58 10.60 14.49
CA ALA A 12 -6.62 11.61 14.30
C ALA A 12 -6.12 12.84 13.53
N ASP A 13 -4.87 13.25 13.74
CA ASP A 13 -4.29 14.40 13.05
C ASP A 13 -4.05 14.08 11.58
N VAL A 14 -3.53 12.88 11.28
CA VAL A 14 -3.35 12.42 9.90
C VAL A 14 -4.69 12.30 9.17
N ARG A 15 -5.73 11.80 9.84
CA ARG A 15 -7.07 11.68 9.25
C ARG A 15 -7.67 13.04 8.86
N LYS A 16 -7.35 14.12 9.58
CA LYS A 16 -7.80 15.48 9.25
C LYS A 16 -7.15 16.06 7.99
N LEU A 17 -6.02 15.51 7.55
CA LEU A 17 -5.34 15.93 6.32
C LEU A 17 -5.97 15.32 5.06
N ALA A 18 -6.82 14.30 5.21
CA ALA A 18 -7.41 13.58 4.09
C ALA A 18 -8.80 14.14 3.75
N ASP A 19 -9.11 14.26 2.46
CA ASP A 19 -10.47 14.59 1.99
C ASP A 19 -11.48 13.49 2.35
N VAL A 20 -11.03 12.22 2.31
CA VAL A 20 -11.86 11.04 2.62
C VAL A 20 -11.02 9.99 3.34
N VAL A 21 -11.63 9.32 4.32
CA VAL A 21 -11.02 8.21 5.06
C VAL A 21 -11.91 6.97 4.95
N TYR A 22 -11.36 5.89 4.41
CA TYR A 22 -12.05 4.59 4.31
C TYR A 22 -11.61 3.63 5.42
N SER A 23 -12.53 2.76 5.84
CA SER A 23 -12.18 1.61 6.69
C SER A 23 -11.44 0.56 5.86
N ASN A 24 -10.42 -0.10 6.43
CA ASN A 24 -9.69 -1.16 5.71
C ASN A 24 -10.56 -2.40 5.41
N SER A 25 -11.70 -2.54 6.10
CA SER A 25 -12.70 -3.59 5.85
C SER A 25 -13.73 -3.22 4.79
N ASP A 26 -13.75 -1.96 4.32
CA ASP A 26 -14.76 -1.46 3.39
C ASP A 26 -14.36 -1.75 1.94
N ILE A 27 -14.62 -2.98 1.48
CA ILE A 27 -14.32 -3.40 0.11
C ILE A 27 -15.22 -2.68 -0.93
N GLY A 28 -16.28 -1.98 -0.49
CA GLY A 28 -17.15 -1.16 -1.34
C GLY A 28 -16.65 0.28 -1.57
N ALA A 29 -15.55 0.67 -0.93
CA ALA A 29 -14.98 2.00 -1.07
C ALA A 29 -14.60 2.34 -2.51
N ALA A 30 -14.66 3.62 -2.87
CA ALA A 30 -14.39 4.09 -4.24
C ALA A 30 -13.01 3.64 -4.76
N VAL A 31 -12.00 3.63 -3.89
CA VAL A 31 -10.63 3.22 -4.22
C VAL A 31 -10.48 1.72 -4.54
N ALA A 32 -11.50 0.90 -4.28
CA ALA A 32 -11.55 -0.50 -4.71
C ALA A 32 -11.98 -0.68 -6.18
N SER A 33 -12.31 0.41 -6.88
CA SER A 33 -12.73 0.41 -8.29
C SER A 33 -11.73 1.15 -9.18
N GLY A 34 -11.44 0.58 -10.35
CA GLY A 34 -10.61 1.24 -11.37
C GLY A 34 -11.27 2.47 -12.00
N SER A 35 -12.60 2.57 -11.96
CA SER A 35 -13.33 3.74 -12.46
C SER A 35 -13.07 5.01 -11.62
N PHE A 36 -12.73 4.85 -10.35
CA PHE A 36 -12.31 5.96 -9.50
C PHE A 36 -10.87 6.35 -9.87
N ARG A 37 -10.70 7.56 -10.42
CA ARG A 37 -9.40 8.02 -10.93
C ARG A 37 -8.53 8.58 -9.81
N THR A 38 -7.33 8.04 -9.69
CA THR A 38 -6.27 8.50 -8.79
C THR A 38 -5.00 8.73 -9.60
N MET A 39 -4.10 9.61 -9.11
CA MET A 39 -2.76 9.74 -9.70
C MET A 39 -1.88 8.52 -9.42
N GLY A 40 -2.19 7.77 -8.36
CA GLY A 40 -1.43 6.64 -7.88
C GLY A 40 -1.79 6.31 -6.44
N MET A 41 -0.96 5.51 -5.79
CA MET A 41 -1.11 5.12 -4.40
C MET A 41 0.26 5.01 -3.74
N ILE A 42 0.33 5.44 -2.48
CA ILE A 42 1.49 5.27 -1.61
C ILE A 42 1.05 4.46 -0.40
N VAL A 43 1.86 3.47 0.00
CA VAL A 43 1.72 2.74 1.26
C VAL A 43 2.89 3.07 2.16
N ALA A 44 2.63 3.81 3.25
CA ALA A 44 3.65 4.34 4.15
C ALA A 44 3.24 4.22 5.63
N PRO A 45 3.95 3.39 6.44
CA PRO A 45 4.89 2.35 6.01
C PRO A 45 4.17 1.15 5.36
N CYS A 46 4.88 0.39 4.54
CA CYS A 46 4.42 -0.87 3.95
C CYS A 46 5.02 -2.06 4.70
N SER A 47 4.15 -2.93 5.23
CA SER A 47 4.56 -4.17 5.89
C SER A 47 4.90 -5.27 4.87
N MET A 48 5.75 -6.23 5.25
CA MET A 48 6.04 -7.40 4.41
C MET A 48 4.81 -8.25 4.09
N ARG A 49 3.84 -8.31 5.02
CA ARG A 49 2.56 -8.97 4.76
C ARG A 49 1.80 -8.29 3.62
N SER A 50 1.65 -6.96 3.70
CA SER A 50 0.95 -6.20 2.65
C SER A 50 1.68 -6.30 1.30
N ALA A 51 3.01 -6.22 1.30
CA ALA A 51 3.80 -6.41 0.09
C ALA A 51 3.62 -7.82 -0.51
N ALA A 52 3.63 -8.87 0.31
CA ALA A 52 3.38 -10.24 -0.14
C ALA A 52 1.98 -10.40 -0.74
N GLU A 53 0.94 -9.86 -0.09
CA GLU A 53 -0.43 -9.91 -0.60
C GLU A 53 -0.54 -9.17 -1.95
N ILE A 54 0.07 -7.99 -2.10
CA ILE A 54 0.10 -7.24 -3.36
C ILE A 54 0.86 -8.01 -4.45
N ALA A 55 2.05 -8.56 -4.14
CA ALA A 55 2.87 -9.30 -5.09
C ALA A 55 2.14 -10.50 -5.69
N ASN A 56 1.26 -11.14 -4.92
CA ASN A 56 0.54 -12.35 -5.31
C ASN A 56 -0.92 -12.07 -5.73
N GLY A 57 -1.35 -10.81 -5.83
CA GLY A 57 -2.73 -10.44 -6.18
C GLY A 57 -3.78 -10.87 -5.16
N VAL A 58 -3.40 -11.12 -3.91
CA VAL A 58 -4.31 -11.51 -2.83
C VAL A 58 -4.91 -10.25 -2.21
N THR A 59 -6.21 -10.06 -2.41
CA THR A 59 -6.92 -8.82 -2.01
C THR A 59 -7.76 -9.01 -0.76
N SER A 60 -7.12 -9.39 0.35
CA SER A 60 -7.80 -9.68 1.63
C SER A 60 -8.34 -8.45 2.37
N THR A 61 -7.88 -7.25 1.99
CA THR A 61 -8.26 -5.97 2.62
C THR A 61 -8.47 -4.89 1.57
N LEU A 62 -9.11 -3.78 1.95
CA LEU A 62 -9.24 -2.62 1.06
C LEU A 62 -7.87 -2.10 0.60
N LEU A 63 -6.87 -2.08 1.49
CA LEU A 63 -5.51 -1.66 1.14
C LEU A 63 -4.94 -2.48 -0.01
N THR A 64 -4.99 -3.81 0.10
CA THR A 64 -4.42 -4.69 -0.92
C THR A 64 -5.26 -4.71 -2.19
N ARG A 65 -6.59 -4.54 -2.08
CA ARG A 65 -7.47 -4.34 -3.23
C ARG A 65 -7.20 -3.03 -3.98
N ALA A 66 -7.03 -1.93 -3.28
CA ALA A 66 -6.73 -0.64 -3.91
C ALA A 66 -5.37 -0.65 -4.62
N ALA A 67 -4.37 -1.31 -4.04
CA ALA A 67 -3.06 -1.49 -4.67
C ALA A 67 -3.14 -2.35 -5.95
N ASP A 68 -3.91 -3.43 -5.94
CA ASP A 68 -4.18 -4.25 -7.13
C ASP A 68 -4.90 -3.45 -8.23
N VAL A 69 -5.87 -2.61 -7.86
CA VAL A 69 -6.51 -1.67 -8.79
C VAL A 69 -5.50 -0.68 -9.39
N VAL A 70 -4.59 -0.13 -8.58
CA VAL A 70 -3.56 0.79 -9.07
C VAL A 70 -2.65 0.10 -10.08
N LEU A 71 -2.20 -1.12 -9.81
CA LEU A 71 -1.36 -1.90 -10.72
C LEU A 71 -2.08 -2.26 -12.02
N LYS A 72 -3.31 -2.79 -11.96
CA LYS A 72 -4.05 -3.21 -13.16
C LYS A 72 -4.43 -2.04 -14.06
N GLU A 73 -4.67 -0.85 -13.48
CA GLU A 73 -4.93 0.39 -14.21
C GLU A 73 -3.64 1.10 -14.68
N ARG A 74 -2.47 0.47 -14.50
CA ARG A 74 -1.15 1.01 -14.86
C ARG A 74 -0.85 2.38 -14.23
N ARG A 75 -1.29 2.57 -13.00
CA ARG A 75 -1.03 3.77 -12.19
C ARG A 75 0.16 3.55 -11.27
N ARG A 76 0.75 4.65 -10.80
CA ARG A 76 1.95 4.60 -9.96
C ARG A 76 1.62 4.05 -8.57
N LEU A 77 2.19 2.91 -8.21
CA LEU A 77 2.17 2.37 -6.84
C LEU A 77 3.55 2.55 -6.20
N VAL A 78 3.63 3.15 -5.02
CA VAL A 78 4.88 3.31 -4.25
C VAL A 78 4.73 2.62 -2.90
N LEU A 79 5.66 1.73 -2.56
CA LEU A 79 5.67 0.98 -1.30
C LEU A 79 6.88 1.37 -0.46
N MET A 80 6.64 2.03 0.67
CA MET A 80 7.68 2.34 1.66
C MET A 80 7.89 1.14 2.57
N VAL A 81 8.49 0.10 2.00
CA VAL A 81 8.78 -1.16 2.67
C VAL A 81 9.68 -0.94 3.88
N ARG A 82 9.23 -1.34 5.07
CA ARG A 82 10.01 -1.21 6.32
C ARG A 82 10.23 -2.58 6.94
N GLU A 83 11.36 -3.20 6.62
CA GLU A 83 11.80 -4.46 7.23
C GLU A 83 13.33 -4.59 7.16
N THR A 84 13.96 -5.11 8.21
CA THR A 84 15.38 -5.45 8.22
C THR A 84 15.70 -6.44 9.34
N PRO A 85 16.47 -7.51 9.09
CA PRO A 85 17.04 -7.92 7.80
C PRO A 85 16.00 -8.53 6.83
N LEU A 86 16.33 -8.56 5.54
CA LEU A 86 15.49 -9.18 4.51
C LEU A 86 15.94 -10.62 4.23
N HIS A 87 14.99 -11.55 4.18
CA HIS A 87 15.21 -12.89 3.64
C HIS A 87 14.74 -12.99 2.18
N SER A 88 15.12 -14.06 1.47
CA SER A 88 14.83 -14.22 0.04
C SER A 88 13.35 -14.12 -0.34
N GLY A 89 12.43 -14.54 0.54
CA GLY A 89 10.98 -14.36 0.32
C GLY A 89 10.56 -12.90 0.20
N HIS A 90 11.09 -11.99 1.03
CA HIS A 90 10.83 -10.56 0.96
C HIS A 90 11.33 -9.99 -0.36
N LEU A 91 12.57 -10.34 -0.74
CA LEU A 91 13.20 -9.88 -1.97
C LEU A 91 12.43 -10.34 -3.21
N LYS A 92 11.94 -11.58 -3.25
CA LYS A 92 11.10 -12.09 -4.35
C LYS A 92 9.80 -11.32 -4.49
N ASN A 93 9.12 -11.03 -3.39
CA ASN A 93 7.89 -10.23 -3.42
C ASN A 93 8.16 -8.79 -3.89
N MET A 94 9.22 -8.16 -3.37
CA MET A 94 9.64 -6.82 -3.80
C MET A 94 10.00 -6.77 -5.28
N LEU A 95 10.73 -7.78 -5.78
CA LEU A 95 11.08 -7.91 -7.19
C LEU A 95 9.82 -8.03 -8.05
N ALA A 96 8.90 -8.94 -7.72
CA ALA A 96 7.67 -9.14 -8.47
C ALA A 96 6.84 -7.84 -8.57
N ILE A 97 6.73 -7.08 -7.49
CA ILE A 97 6.05 -5.78 -7.49
C ILE A 97 6.78 -4.78 -8.39
N SER A 98 8.12 -4.76 -8.34
CA SER A 98 8.93 -3.89 -9.20
C SER A 98 8.74 -4.23 -10.68
N GLU A 99 8.69 -5.51 -11.04
CA GLU A 99 8.45 -5.99 -12.40
C GLU A 99 7.03 -5.66 -12.89
N MET A 100 6.04 -5.61 -11.99
CA MET A 100 4.68 -5.13 -12.30
C MET A 100 4.58 -3.61 -12.49
N GLY A 101 5.66 -2.87 -12.24
CA GLY A 101 5.72 -1.40 -12.36
C GLY A 101 5.46 -0.64 -11.05
N GLY A 102 5.39 -1.35 -9.92
CA GLY A 102 5.42 -0.74 -8.60
C GLY A 102 6.82 -0.22 -8.25
N ILE A 103 6.89 0.75 -7.36
CA ILE A 103 8.16 1.32 -6.88
C ILE A 103 8.38 0.84 -5.46
N ILE A 104 9.46 0.10 -5.23
CA ILE A 104 9.93 -0.23 -3.89
C ILE A 104 10.85 0.89 -3.42
N ALA A 105 10.40 1.63 -2.41
CA ALA A 105 11.10 2.80 -1.87
C ALA A 105 11.30 2.64 -0.35
N PRO A 106 12.22 1.76 0.10
CA PRO A 106 12.48 1.58 1.53
C PRO A 106 12.93 2.91 2.19
N PRO A 107 12.56 3.17 3.45
CA PRO A 107 13.06 4.31 4.22
C PRO A 107 14.54 4.14 4.61
#